data_AF-A0ABD0NTX3-F1
#
_entry.id   AF-A0ABD0NTX3-F1
#
_cell.length_a   1.000
_cell.length_b   1.000
_cell.length_c   1.000
_cell.angle_alpha   90.00
_cell.angle_beta   90.00
_cell.angle_gamma   90.00
#
_symmetry.space_group_name_H-M   'P 1'
#
loop_
_entity.id
_entity.type
_entity.pdbx_description
1 polymer ?
#
loop_
_entity_poly.entity_id
_entity_poly.type
_entity_poly.pdbx_seq_one_letter_code
_entity_poly.pdbx_strand_id
1 'polypeptide(L)'
;MFKKAPHGKELSEDLRIRIVALHKDGLGYKRFSNNLKLSYNTVARVRQRFSKTGSIRNRPRKGRSAKLSAHSVHQVQNLASKNRCMSVASIALEVAEVE
;
A
#
# COMPACT_ATOMS: atom_id res chain seq x y z
N MET A 1 -16.19 -23.40 12.88
CA MET A 1 -16.32 -22.01 12.39
C MET A 1 -14.96 -21.51 11.92
N PHE A 2 -14.82 -21.06 10.67
CA PHE A 2 -13.55 -20.54 10.17
C PHE A 2 -13.22 -19.19 10.82
N LYS A 3 -11.97 -18.97 11.21
CA LYS A 3 -11.53 -17.67 11.73
C LYS A 3 -11.49 -16.67 10.56
N LYS A 4 -12.46 -15.76 10.52
CA LYS A 4 -12.38 -14.56 9.68
C LYS A 4 -11.34 -13.63 10.31
N ALA A 5 -10.49 -12.98 9.51
CA ALA A 5 -9.61 -11.94 10.03
C ALA A 5 -10.48 -10.89 10.76
N PRO A 6 -10.13 -10.48 12.00
CA PRO A 6 -10.89 -9.48 12.73
C PRO A 6 -11.03 -8.20 11.90
N HIS A 7 -12.22 -7.60 11.92
CA HIS A 7 -12.50 -6.42 11.09
C HIS A 7 -11.48 -5.31 11.38
N GLY A 8 -10.90 -4.73 10.32
CA GLY A 8 -9.87 -3.69 10.43
C GLY A 8 -8.45 -4.16 10.75
N LYS A 9 -8.23 -5.45 11.08
CA LYS A 9 -6.89 -6.00 11.36
C LYS A 9 -6.35 -6.82 10.20
N GLU A 10 -5.05 -6.76 10.02
CA GLU A 10 -4.36 -7.51 8.98
C GLU A 10 -4.09 -8.96 9.41
N LEU A 11 -3.92 -9.86 8.44
CA LEU A 11 -3.51 -11.23 8.70
C LEU A 11 -2.04 -11.26 9.11
N SER A 12 -1.65 -12.13 10.06
CA SER A 12 -0.24 -12.34 10.40
C SER A 12 0.58 -12.67 9.14
N GLU A 13 1.84 -12.24 9.13
CA GLU A 13 2.77 -12.53 8.03
C GLU A 13 3.00 -14.04 7.90
N ASP A 14 3.14 -14.76 9.02
CA ASP A 14 3.34 -16.22 9.04
C ASP A 14 2.22 -16.98 8.32
N LEU A 15 0.96 -16.57 8.55
CA LEU A 15 -0.19 -17.20 7.91
C LEU A 15 -0.19 -16.95 6.40
N ARG A 16 0.28 -15.79 5.95
CA ARG A 16 0.39 -15.49 4.52
C ARG A 16 1.54 -16.28 3.87
N ILE A 17 2.66 -16.42 4.56
CA ILE A 17 3.78 -17.27 4.12
C ILE A 17 3.31 -18.71 3.95
N ARG A 18 2.60 -19.26 4.94
CA ARG A 18 2.03 -20.62 4.86
C ARG A 18 1.06 -20.78 3.69
N ILE A 19 0.19 -19.80 3.43
CA ILE A 19 -0.72 -19.84 2.26
C ILE A 19 0.08 -19.91 0.95
N VAL A 20 1.14 -19.11 0.83
CA VAL A 20 1.96 -19.09 -0.39
C VAL A 20 2.78 -20.38 -0.55
N ALA A 21 3.33 -20.92 0.54
CA ALA A 21 4.04 -22.21 0.52
C ALA A 21 3.11 -23.34 0.05
N LEU A 22 1.94 -23.49 0.67
CA LEU A 22 0.96 -24.50 0.28
C LEU A 22 0.45 -24.32 -1.16
N HIS A 23 0.44 -23.09 -1.68
CA HIS A 23 0.15 -22.80 -3.09
C HIS A 23 1.24 -23.28 -4.04
N LYS A 24 2.51 -23.17 -3.66
CA LYS A 24 3.62 -23.74 -4.43
C LYS A 24 3.55 -25.27 -4.46
N ASP A 25 3.07 -25.88 -3.38
CA ASP A 25 2.84 -27.33 -3.29
C ASP A 25 1.61 -27.79 -4.11
N GLY A 26 0.87 -26.86 -4.74
CA GLY A 26 -0.22 -27.17 -5.66
C GLY A 26 -1.53 -27.60 -5.01
N LEU A 27 -1.74 -27.44 -3.68
CA LEU A 27 -3.02 -27.82 -3.11
C LEU A 27 -4.14 -26.81 -3.45
N GLY A 28 -5.37 -27.31 -3.54
CA GLY A 28 -6.54 -26.48 -3.82
C GLY A 28 -6.97 -25.61 -2.63
N TYR A 29 -7.71 -24.54 -2.92
CA TYR A 29 -8.17 -23.55 -1.92
C TYR A 29 -8.96 -24.13 -0.75
N LYS A 30 -9.82 -25.13 -1.01
CA LYS A 30 -10.63 -25.78 0.03
C LYS A 30 -9.74 -26.50 1.06
N ARG A 31 -8.64 -27.10 0.60
CA ARG A 31 -7.65 -27.75 1.48
C ARG A 31 -6.92 -26.72 2.34
N PHE A 32 -6.53 -25.56 1.77
CA PHE A 32 -5.91 -24.49 2.57
C PHE A 32 -6.83 -23.95 3.64
N SER A 33 -8.10 -23.72 3.28
CA SER A 33 -9.12 -23.21 4.18
C SER A 33 -9.29 -24.14 5.39
N ASN A 34 -9.38 -25.45 5.13
CA ASN A 34 -9.49 -26.47 6.17
C ASN A 34 -8.21 -26.57 7.03
N ASN A 35 -7.04 -26.63 6.40
CA ASN A 35 -5.75 -26.78 7.09
C ASN A 35 -5.45 -25.59 8.02
N LEU A 36 -5.70 -24.36 7.54
CA LEU A 36 -5.38 -23.13 8.28
C LEU A 36 -6.55 -22.60 9.11
N LYS A 37 -7.72 -23.25 9.04
CA LYS A 37 -8.99 -22.78 9.64
C LYS A 37 -9.32 -21.33 9.25
N LEU A 38 -8.95 -20.93 8.04
CA LEU A 38 -9.22 -19.60 7.45
C LEU A 38 -10.38 -19.69 6.47
N SER A 39 -11.09 -18.58 6.27
CA SER A 39 -12.14 -18.54 5.25
C SER A 39 -11.55 -18.69 3.84
N TYR A 40 -12.27 -19.38 2.95
CA TYR A 40 -11.90 -19.52 1.54
C TYR A 40 -11.59 -18.17 0.87
N ASN A 41 -12.42 -17.15 1.13
CA ASN A 41 -12.24 -15.81 0.55
C ASN A 41 -10.94 -15.14 1.02
N THR A 42 -10.53 -15.37 2.27
CA THR A 42 -9.25 -14.87 2.79
C THR A 42 -8.08 -15.49 2.04
N VAL A 43 -8.11 -16.81 1.87
CA VAL A 43 -7.08 -17.56 1.13
C VAL A 43 -6.99 -17.07 -0.32
N ALA A 44 -8.13 -16.97 -1.01
CA ALA A 44 -8.21 -16.50 -2.39
C ALA A 44 -7.63 -15.08 -2.53
N ARG A 45 -7.97 -14.17 -1.61
CA ARG A 45 -7.47 -12.78 -1.64
C ARG A 45 -5.95 -12.69 -1.42
N VAL A 46 -5.39 -13.50 -0.51
CA VAL A 46 -3.93 -13.55 -0.29
C VAL A 46 -3.22 -14.04 -1.55
N ARG A 47 -3.70 -15.13 -2.16
CA ARG A 47 -3.14 -15.63 -3.43
C ARG A 47 -3.23 -14.60 -4.55
N GLN A 48 -4.40 -14.01 -4.76
CA GLN A 48 -4.60 -13.03 -5.83
C GLN A 48 -3.64 -11.85 -5.69
N ARG A 49 -3.44 -11.36 -4.45
CA ARG A 49 -2.45 -10.31 -4.19
C ARG A 49 -1.03 -10.79 -4.50
N PHE A 50 -0.65 -11.99 -4.05
CA PHE A 50 0.67 -12.55 -4.32
C PHE A 50 0.93 -12.69 -5.82
N SER A 51 -0.04 -13.18 -6.60
CA SER A 51 0.07 -13.27 -8.05
C SER A 51 0.22 -11.90 -8.73
N LYS A 52 -0.49 -10.88 -8.24
CA LYS A 52 -0.42 -9.51 -8.80
C LYS A 52 0.87 -8.78 -8.45
N THR A 53 1.41 -9.01 -7.26
CA THR A 53 2.45 -8.15 -6.66
C THR A 53 3.78 -8.86 -6.42
N GLY A 54 3.79 -10.19 -6.38
CA GLY A 54 4.94 -11.02 -5.98
C GLY A 54 5.32 -10.93 -4.50
N SER A 55 4.62 -10.10 -3.71
CA SER A 55 4.95 -9.83 -2.32
C SER A 55 3.89 -10.34 -1.36
N ILE A 56 4.35 -10.85 -0.22
CA ILE A 56 3.53 -11.36 0.89
C ILE A 56 3.25 -10.25 1.91
N ARG A 57 4.13 -9.24 1.98
CA ARG A 57 4.08 -8.14 2.94
C ARG A 57 2.87 -7.23 2.75
N ASN A 58 2.42 -6.62 3.84
CA ASN A 58 1.41 -5.58 3.75
C ASN A 58 2.05 -4.30 3.27
N ARG A 59 1.31 -3.60 2.41
CA ARG A 59 1.69 -2.27 1.95
C ARG A 59 0.84 -1.27 2.71
N PRO A 60 1.41 -0.10 3.05
CA PRO A 60 0.59 0.99 3.55
C PRO A 60 -0.52 1.29 2.54
N ARG A 61 -1.65 1.77 3.03
CA ARG A 61 -2.73 2.21 2.13
C ARG A 61 -2.17 3.34 1.26
N LYS A 62 -2.43 3.26 -0.06
CA LYS A 62 -2.10 4.37 -0.96
C LYS A 62 -3.00 5.54 -0.56
N GLY A 63 -2.40 6.56 0.04
CA GLY A 63 -3.09 7.82 0.33
C GLY A 63 -3.42 8.58 -0.97
N ARG A 64 -3.96 9.79 -0.81
CA ARG A 64 -4.18 10.70 -1.93
C ARG A 64 -2.83 11.04 -2.58
N SER A 65 -2.75 10.97 -3.91
CA SER A 65 -1.56 11.44 -4.62
C SER A 65 -1.39 12.95 -4.43
N ALA A 66 -0.15 13.38 -4.21
CA ALA A 66 0.18 14.80 -4.14
C ALA A 66 -0.05 15.46 -5.52
N LYS A 67 -0.41 16.74 -5.50
CA LYS A 67 -0.57 17.55 -6.73
C LYS A 67 0.77 18.07 -7.26
N LEU A 68 1.69 18.36 -6.33
CA LEU A 68 3.02 18.91 -6.63
C LEU A 68 4.08 17.82 -6.50
N SER A 69 5.16 17.97 -7.25
CA SER A 69 6.34 17.12 -7.09
C SER A 69 7.09 17.47 -5.79
N ALA A 70 7.96 16.57 -5.31
CA ALA A 70 8.79 16.85 -4.15
C ALA A 70 9.70 18.08 -4.38
N HIS A 71 10.20 18.24 -5.61
CA HIS A 71 11.04 19.38 -5.99
C HIS A 71 10.26 20.70 -5.88
N SER A 72 9.07 20.76 -6.47
CA SER A 72 8.23 21.97 -6.44
C SER A 72 7.83 22.32 -5.00
N VAL A 73 7.57 21.33 -4.15
CA VAL A 73 7.32 21.56 -2.71
C VAL A 73 8.54 22.17 -2.02
N HIS A 74 9.75 21.67 -2.27
CA HIS A 74 10.98 22.23 -1.71
C HIS A 74 11.25 23.65 -2.22
N GLN A 75 11.00 23.92 -3.49
CA GLN A 75 11.15 25.26 -4.07
C GLN A 75 10.21 26.26 -3.41
N VAL A 76 8.92 25.91 -3.25
CA VAL A 76 7.94 26.73 -2.51
C VAL A 76 8.44 27.02 -1.08
N GLN A 77 8.91 25.99 -0.37
CA GLN A 77 9.44 26.14 1.00
C GLN A 77 10.65 27.08 1.05
N ASN A 78 11.57 26.95 0.09
CA ASN A 78 12.76 27.80 0.01
C ASN A 78 12.42 29.25 -0.29
N LEU A 79 11.53 29.52 -1.25
CA LEU A 79 11.10 30.88 -1.60
C LEU A 79 10.39 31.55 -0.41
N ALA A 80 9.46 30.84 0.23
CA ALA A 80 8.77 31.34 1.42
C ALA A 80 9.73 31.60 2.60
N SER A 81 10.78 30.78 2.76
CA SER A 81 11.76 30.95 3.83
C SER A 81 12.74 32.10 3.56
N LYS A 82 13.18 32.26 2.31
CA LYS A 82 14.11 33.33 1.89
C LYS A 82 13.46 34.70 1.95
N ASN A 83 12.21 34.81 1.52
CA ASN A 83 11.47 36.07 1.56
C ASN A 83 10.08 35.85 2.15
N ARG A 84 9.99 36.10 3.47
CA ARG A 84 8.76 35.90 4.26
C ARG A 84 7.59 36.81 3.85
N CYS A 85 7.85 37.83 3.03
CA CYS A 85 6.84 38.77 2.55
C CYS A 85 6.37 38.48 1.11
N MET A 86 6.88 37.43 0.46
CA MET A 86 6.42 37.08 -0.89
C MET A 86 4.98 36.60 -0.90
N SER A 87 4.22 37.12 -1.86
CA SER A 87 2.84 36.68 -2.07
C SER A 87 2.80 35.26 -2.64
N VAL A 88 1.74 34.52 -2.32
CA VAL A 88 1.53 33.17 -2.85
C VAL A 88 1.46 33.18 -4.38
N ALA A 89 0.88 34.22 -4.98
CA ALA A 89 0.81 34.36 -6.44
C ALA A 89 2.20 34.49 -7.08
N SER A 90 3.08 35.29 -6.47
CA SER A 90 4.46 35.45 -6.91
C SER A 90 5.25 34.14 -6.81
N ILE A 91 5.08 33.40 -5.71
CA ILE A 91 5.72 32.09 -5.52
C ILE A 91 5.22 31.08 -6.58
N ALA A 92 3.91 31.09 -6.87
CA ALA A 92 3.33 30.19 -7.87
C ALA A 92 3.85 30.48 -9.28
N LEU A 93 4.04 31.76 -9.65
CA LEU A 93 4.64 32.16 -10.92
C LEU A 93 6.08 31.63 -11.04
N GLU A 94 6.91 31.86 -10.03
CA GLU A 94 8.31 31.39 -10.05
C GLU A 94 8.44 29.86 -10.09
N VAL A 95 7.53 29.14 -9.42
CA VAL A 95 7.53 27.67 -9.46
C VAL A 95 7.04 27.15 -10.80
N ALA A 96 6.13 27.86 -11.47
CA ALA A 96 5.63 27.50 -12.80
C ALA A 96 6.63 27.75 -13.92
N GLU A 97 7.56 28.71 -13.77
CA GLU A 97 8.61 28.97 -14.78
C GLU A 97 9.75 27.94 -14.78
N VAL A 98 9.84 27.09 -13.74
CA VAL A 98 10.92 26.11 -13.54
C VAL A 98 10.51 24.67 -13.87
N GLU A 99 9.20 24.40 -14.00
CA GLU A 99 8.65 23.12 -14.50
C GLU A 99 8.52 23.10 -16.03
#